data_AF-A0A9D7P5A5-F1
#
_entry.id   AF-A0A9D7P5A5-F1
#
_cell.length_a   1.000
_cell.length_b   1.000
_cell.length_c   1.000
_cell.angle_alpha   90.00
_cell.angle_beta   90.00
_cell.angle_gamma   90.00
#
_symmetry.space_group_name_H-M   'P 1'
#
loop_
_entity.id
_entity.type
_entity.pdbx_description
1 polymer ?
#
loop_
_entity_poly.entity_id
_entity_poly.type
_entity_poly.pdbx_seq_one_letter_code
_entity_poly.pdbx_strand_id
1 'polypeptide(L)'
;MRIFAGRHKLTYPMLLAGSTEEGDLQRKLPQLVNCGAYPTTLFIGRDGLVKRIHAGFEGKATGERHTRLVREYEDLIKDLLAGKEV
;
A
#
# COMPACT_ATOMS: atom_id res chain seq x y z
N MET A 1 3.93 8.62 15.60
CA MET A 1 4.34 7.37 14.90
C MET A 1 4.85 6.27 15.83
N ARG A 2 5.81 6.52 16.73
CA ARG A 2 6.38 5.47 17.61
C ARG A 2 5.36 4.72 18.48
N ILE A 3 4.38 5.44 19.05
CA ILE A 3 3.29 4.84 19.83
C ILE A 3 2.44 3.88 18.98
N PHE A 4 2.07 4.31 17.76
CA PHE A 4 1.28 3.50 16.84
C PHE A 4 2.04 2.23 16.40
N ALA A 5 3.31 2.38 16.02
CA ALA A 5 4.17 1.24 15.69
C ALA A 5 4.27 0.24 16.85
N GLY A 6 4.48 0.74 18.08
CA GLY A 6 4.58 -0.09 19.28
C GLY A 6 3.27 -0.83 19.59
N ARG A 7 2.13 -0.13 19.50
CA ARG A 7 0.80 -0.72 19.72
C ARG A 7 0.48 -1.85 18.74
N HIS A 8 0.85 -1.68 17.48
CA HIS A 8 0.57 -2.66 16.42
C HIS A 8 1.73 -3.62 16.15
N LYS A 9 2.82 -3.53 16.93
CA LYS A 9 4.03 -4.36 16.79
C LYS A 9 4.57 -4.38 15.35
N LEU A 10 4.56 -3.22 14.69
CA LEU A 10 5.02 -3.10 13.31
C LEU A 10 6.53 -3.34 13.23
N THR A 11 6.95 -4.25 12.35
CA THR A 11 8.36 -4.61 12.13
C THR A 11 8.98 -3.88 10.94
N TYR A 12 8.20 -3.05 10.24
CA TYR A 12 8.62 -2.27 9.08
C TYR A 12 8.69 -0.77 9.40
N PRO A 13 9.52 0.00 8.69
CA PRO A 13 9.63 1.43 8.89
C PRO A 13 8.30 2.13 8.60
N MET A 14 7.97 3.12 9.43
CA MET A 14 6.83 4.01 9.20
C MET A 14 7.36 5.42 8.96
N LEU A 15 6.95 6.02 7.85
CA LEU A 15 7.41 7.34 7.40
C LEU A 15 6.23 8.29 7.26
N LEU A 16 6.48 9.58 7.50
CA LEU A 16 5.51 10.65 7.22
C LEU A 16 5.72 11.14 5.79
N ALA A 17 4.81 10.75 4.90
CA ALA A 17 4.90 11.03 3.47
C ALA A 17 4.38 12.43 3.05
N GLY A 18 3.93 13.24 4.01
CA GLY A 18 3.34 14.55 3.76
C GLY A 18 2.26 14.90 4.78
N SER A 19 1.77 16.13 4.71
CA SER A 19 0.56 16.61 5.38
C SER A 19 -0.59 16.67 4.38
N THR A 20 -1.77 17.09 4.85
CA THR A 20 -2.93 17.37 3.97
C THR A 20 -2.88 18.77 3.35
N GLU A 21 -1.80 19.53 3.57
CA GLU A 21 -1.61 20.83 2.94
C GLU A 21 -1.49 20.65 1.43
N GLU A 22 -2.13 21.56 0.70
CA GLU A 22 -2.19 21.49 -0.76
C GLU A 22 -0.77 21.50 -1.35
N GLY A 23 -0.45 20.49 -2.15
CA GLY A 23 0.85 20.35 -2.80
C GLY A 23 1.95 19.68 -1.99
N ASP A 24 1.82 19.47 -0.66
CA ASP A 24 2.92 18.89 0.15
C ASP A 24 3.19 17.43 -0.24
N LEU A 25 2.14 16.63 -0.47
CA LEU A 25 2.26 15.25 -0.94
C LEU A 25 2.94 15.19 -2.31
N GLN A 26 2.55 16.05 -3.24
CA GLN A 26 3.13 16.10 -4.60
C GLN A 26 4.60 16.53 -4.56
N ARG A 27 5.00 17.38 -3.61
CA ARG A 27 6.40 17.78 -3.41
C ARG A 27 7.25 16.65 -2.83
N LYS A 28 6.71 15.86 -1.92
CA LYS A 28 7.44 14.76 -1.25
C LYS A 28 7.45 13.47 -2.05
N LEU A 29 6.36 13.17 -2.76
CA LEU A 29 6.18 11.98 -3.59
C LEU A 29 5.71 12.39 -5.00
N PRO A 30 6.55 13.07 -5.80
CA PRO A 30 6.17 13.59 -7.12
C PRO A 30 5.79 12.49 -8.12
N GLN A 31 6.27 11.27 -7.90
CA GLN A 31 5.94 10.10 -8.72
C GLN A 31 4.50 9.61 -8.50
N LEU A 32 3.86 10.00 -7.40
CA LEU A 32 2.54 9.54 -7.02
C LEU A 32 1.47 10.53 -7.51
N VAL A 33 1.13 10.43 -8.79
CA VAL A 33 0.13 11.28 -9.45
C VAL A 33 -1.29 10.82 -9.09
N ASN A 34 -2.21 11.76 -8.84
CA ASN A 34 -3.64 11.50 -8.57
C ASN A 34 -3.93 10.56 -7.38
N CYS A 35 -3.10 10.57 -6.33
CA CYS A 35 -3.38 9.82 -5.09
C CYS A 35 -4.42 10.54 -4.21
N GLY A 36 -5.71 10.41 -4.57
CA GLY A 36 -6.84 11.00 -3.86
C GLY A 36 -7.56 10.08 -2.86
N ALA A 37 -7.16 8.80 -2.77
CA ALA A 37 -7.84 7.80 -1.95
C ALA A 37 -6.97 7.33 -0.79
N TYR A 38 -7.58 7.15 0.38
CA TYR A 38 -6.93 6.59 1.56
C TYR A 38 -7.75 5.44 2.15
N PRO A 39 -7.11 4.33 2.56
CA PRO A 39 -5.70 3.99 2.34
C PRO A 39 -5.43 3.64 0.87
N THR A 40 -4.20 3.84 0.39
CA THR A 40 -3.73 3.33 -0.91
C THR A 40 -2.55 2.40 -0.70
N THR A 41 -2.59 1.22 -1.32
CA THR A 41 -1.52 0.20 -1.27
C THR A 41 -0.80 0.14 -2.61
N LEU A 42 0.53 0.23 -2.58
CA LEU A 42 1.39 0.10 -3.76
C LEU A 42 2.18 -1.20 -3.67
N PHE A 43 2.19 -1.98 -4.75
CA PHE A 43 3.04 -3.16 -4.90
C PHE A 43 4.18 -2.83 -5.85
N ILE A 44 5.41 -2.99 -5.38
CA ILE A 44 6.63 -2.66 -6.13
C ILE A 44 7.37 -3.96 -6.43
N GLY A 45 7.75 -4.16 -7.69
CA GLY A 45 8.53 -5.30 -8.15
C GLY A 45 10.00 -5.21 -7.73
N ARG A 46 10.76 -6.29 -7.94
CA ARG A 46 12.22 -6.30 -7.69
C ARG A 46 13.00 -5.36 -8.63
N ASP A 47 12.39 -5.02 -9.76
CA ASP A 47 12.87 -4.02 -10.72
C ASP A 47 12.67 -2.57 -10.25
N GLY A 48 12.04 -2.36 -9.08
CA GLY A 48 11.75 -1.04 -8.54
C GLY A 48 10.56 -0.35 -9.20
N LEU A 49 9.82 -1.04 -10.07
CA LEU A 49 8.65 -0.49 -10.75
C LEU A 49 7.36 -0.84 -10.00
N VAL A 50 6.37 0.05 -10.11
CA VAL A 50 5.03 -0.20 -9.56
C VAL A 50 4.34 -1.26 -10.43
N LYS A 51 3.91 -2.35 -9.81
CA LYS A 51 3.22 -3.48 -10.45
C LYS A 51 1.71 -3.43 -10.24
N ARG A 52 1.27 -2.94 -9.08
CA ARG A 52 -0.16 -2.74 -8.79
C ARG A 52 -0.39 -1.60 -7.82
N ILE A 53 -1.50 -0.90 -8.02
CA ILE A 53 -2.03 0.10 -7.10
C ILE A 53 -3.43 -0.34 -6.68
N HIS A 54 -3.72 -0.32 -5.39
CA HIS A 54 -5.07 -0.54 -4.87
C HIS A 54 -5.48 0.64 -4.00
N ALA A 55 -6.51 1.36 -4.46
CA ALA A 55 -7.11 2.48 -3.75
C ALA A 55 -8.29 1.97 -2.91
N GLY A 56 -8.22 2.16 -1.60
CA GLY A 56 -9.17 1.64 -0.62
C GLY A 56 -8.67 0.38 0.09
N PHE A 57 -9.55 -0.22 0.87
CA PHE A 57 -9.36 -1.57 1.41
C PHE A 57 -10.72 -2.17 1.78
N GLU A 58 -10.82 -3.49 1.68
CA GLU A 58 -11.95 -4.25 2.20
C GLU A 58 -11.60 -4.72 3.60
N GLY A 59 -12.23 -4.11 4.62
CA GLY A 59 -12.01 -4.47 6.02
C GLY A 59 -12.71 -5.76 6.42
N LYS A 60 -12.28 -6.39 7.51
CA LYS A 60 -12.85 -7.67 8.00
C LYS A 60 -14.37 -7.69 8.10
N ALA A 61 -15.00 -6.55 8.36
CA ALA A 61 -16.45 -6.40 8.44
C ALA A 61 -17.18 -6.65 7.10
N THR A 62 -16.50 -6.60 5.96
CA THR A 62 -17.10 -6.83 4.63
C THR A 62 -17.13 -8.30 4.21
N GLY A 63 -16.72 -9.22 5.09
CA GLY A 63 -16.88 -10.65 4.95
C GLY A 63 -16.13 -11.22 3.74
N GLU A 64 -16.86 -11.86 2.81
CA GLU A 64 -16.28 -12.47 1.60
C GLU A 64 -15.42 -11.52 0.77
N ARG A 65 -15.75 -10.22 0.73
CA ARG A 65 -14.94 -9.22 0.03
C ARG A 65 -13.56 -9.06 0.64
N HIS A 66 -13.46 -9.08 1.97
CA HIS A 66 -12.19 -9.08 2.67
C HIS A 66 -11.37 -10.33 2.35
N THR A 67 -11.99 -11.52 2.44
CA THR A 67 -11.32 -12.79 2.13
C THR A 67 -10.78 -12.82 0.70
N ARG A 68 -11.57 -12.32 -0.25
CA ARG A 68 -11.15 -12.20 -1.66
C ARG A 68 -9.96 -11.25 -1.81
N LEU A 69 -10.03 -10.06 -1.20
CA LEU A 69 -8.94 -9.08 -1.26
C LEU A 69 -7.63 -9.65 -0.70
N VAL A 70 -7.69 -10.34 0.44
CA VAL A 70 -6.51 -10.97 1.05
C VAL A 70 -5.92 -12.03 0.10
N ARG A 71 -6.74 -12.89 -0.50
CA ARG A 71 -6.26 -13.89 -1.47
C ARG A 71 -5.62 -13.24 -2.68
N GLU A 72 -6.25 -12.23 -3.27
CA GLU A 72 -5.69 -11.50 -4.41
C GLU A 72 -4.32 -10.87 -4.08
N TYR A 73 -4.16 -10.35 -2.87
CA TYR A 73 -2.89 -9.79 -2.41
C TYR A 73 -1.83 -10.87 -2.23
N GLU A 74 -2.17 -11.98 -1.57
CA GLU A 74 -1.24 -13.09 -1.36
C GLU A 74 -0.76 -13.68 -2.69
N ASP A 75 -1.65 -13.85 -3.65
CA ASP A 75 -1.32 -14.43 -4.95
C ASP A 75 -0.45 -13.46 -5.78
N LEU A 76 -0.77 -12.16 -5.77
CA LEU A 76 0.09 -11.13 -6.35
C LEU A 76 1.50 -11.16 -5.75
N ILE A 77 1.60 -11.23 -4.42
CA ILE A 77 2.90 -11.26 -3.72
C ILE A 77 3.68 -12.52 -4.13
N LYS A 78 3.03 -13.69 -4.21
CA LYS A 78 3.68 -14.94 -4.65
C LYS A 78 4.21 -14.81 -6.09
N ASP A 79 3.42 -14.23 -6.99
CA ASP A 79 3.84 -14.04 -8.38
C ASP A 79 5.03 -13.07 -8.51
N LEU A 80 5.00 -11.95 -7.77
CA LEU A 80 6.13 -11.02 -7.69
C LEU A 80 7.39 -11.65 -7.10
N LEU A 81 7.24 -12.50 -6.07
CA LEU A 81 8.37 -13.20 -5.46
C LEU A 81 8.97 -14.26 -6.38
N ALA A 82 8.14 -14.94 -7.18
CA ALA A 82 8.53 -15.90 -8.20
C ALA A 82 9.14 -15.25 -9.45
N GLY A 83 9.16 -13.92 -9.53
CA GLY A 83 9.71 -13.19 -10.67
C GLY A 83 8.86 -13.29 -11.93
N LYS A 84 7.56 -13.60 -11.79
CA LYS A 84 6.64 -13.53 -12.92
C LYS A 84 6.39 -12.07 -13.27
N GLU A 85 6.27 -11.79 -14.56
CA GLU A 85 5.78 -10.50 -15.00
C GLU A 85 4.29 -10.40 -14.65
N VAL A 86 3.95 -9.44 -13.79
CA VAL A 86 2.59 -9.09 -13.37
C VAL A 86 2.29 -7.68 -13.83
#